data_AF-A0A954H6K8-F1
#
_entry.id   AF-A0A954H6K8-F1
#
_cell.length_a   1.000
_cell.length_b   1.000
_cell.length_c   1.000
_cell.angle_alpha   90.00
_cell.angle_beta   90.00
_cell.angle_gamma   90.00
#
_symmetry.space_group_name_H-M   'P 1'
#
loop_
_entity.id
_entity.type
_entity.pdbx_description
1 polymer ?
#
loop_
_entity_poly.entity_id
_entity_poly.type
_entity_poly.pdbx_seq_one_letter_code
_entity_poly.pdbx_strand_id
1 'polypeptide(L)'
;MKLCDFVVSEAINTNLEVENKEAVIRSMVGSLKESGKIAAEDEESIVSAILKREELGSTGIGNGVAVPHTKHPSVDNLIATVAISGEGVDFASLDGEKVFIFFLLVSPPDKPGDHLRALETISRHLRNSNFCNFLKQSKTSEDVVELLGEADNNQLAN
;
A
#
# COMPACT_ATOMS: atom_id res chain seq x y z
N MET A 1 3.92 3.30 -15.24
CA MET A 1 4.38 2.09 -14.52
C MET A 1 3.15 1.28 -14.21
N LYS A 2 3.23 -0.04 -14.26
CA LYS A 2 2.11 -0.92 -13.91
C LYS A 2 2.16 -1.26 -12.42
N LEU A 3 1.02 -1.39 -11.76
CA LEU A 3 0.91 -1.83 -10.36
C LEU A 3 1.60 -3.17 -10.15
N CYS A 4 1.39 -4.12 -11.07
CA CYS A 4 2.02 -5.44 -11.02
C CYS A 4 3.55 -5.42 -11.17
N ASP A 5 4.16 -4.31 -11.61
CA ASP A 5 5.62 -4.20 -11.70
C ASP A 5 6.28 -4.08 -10.31
N PHE A 6 5.53 -3.62 -9.29
CA PHE A 6 6.11 -3.28 -7.99
C PHE A 6 5.28 -3.76 -6.78
N VAL A 7 4.02 -4.17 -6.95
CA VAL A 7 3.29 -4.84 -5.86
C VAL A 7 3.77 -6.28 -5.72
N VAL A 8 4.18 -6.63 -4.51
CA VAL A 8 4.72 -7.95 -4.16
C VAL A 8 3.56 -8.88 -3.81
N SER A 9 3.28 -9.86 -4.67
CA SER A 9 2.16 -10.81 -4.53
C SER A 9 2.17 -11.54 -3.19
N GLU A 10 3.34 -11.96 -2.73
CA GLU A 10 3.51 -12.73 -1.49
C GLU A 10 3.31 -11.88 -0.23
N ALA A 11 3.30 -10.55 -0.36
CA ALA A 11 3.12 -9.64 0.76
C ALA A 11 1.67 -9.14 0.90
N ILE A 12 0.76 -9.52 -0.01
CA ILE A 12 -0.63 -9.06 0.00
C ILE A 12 -1.38 -9.68 1.18
N ASN A 13 -2.10 -8.84 1.94
CA ASN A 13 -2.95 -9.29 3.03
C ASN A 13 -4.42 -8.86 2.80
N THR A 14 -5.30 -9.82 2.50
CA THR A 14 -6.73 -9.55 2.26
C THR A 14 -7.58 -9.51 3.54
N ASN A 15 -7.01 -9.83 4.70
CA ASN A 15 -7.71 -9.84 5.98
C ASN A 15 -6.85 -9.20 7.08
N LEU A 16 -6.69 -7.88 7.00
CA LEU A 16 -5.93 -7.09 7.95
C LEU A 16 -6.72 -6.88 9.25
N GLU A 17 -6.31 -7.59 10.30
CA GLU A 17 -6.90 -7.56 11.64
C GLU A 17 -6.06 -6.71 12.61
N VAL A 18 -6.09 -5.38 12.42
CA VAL A 18 -5.42 -4.41 13.31
C VAL A 18 -6.28 -3.18 13.54
N GLU A 19 -6.07 -2.48 14.66
CA GLU A 19 -6.99 -1.44 15.12
C GLU A 19 -6.48 -0.01 14.94
N ASN A 20 -5.18 0.21 14.68
CA ASN A 20 -4.61 1.55 14.60
C ASN A 20 -3.54 1.70 13.51
N LYS A 21 -3.25 2.96 13.17
CA LYS A 21 -2.28 3.39 12.16
C LYS A 21 -0.91 2.70 12.27
N GLU A 22 -0.32 2.68 13.46
CA GLU A 22 1.01 2.09 13.63
C GLU A 22 0.99 0.58 13.39
N ALA A 23 -0.04 -0.11 13.88
CA ALA A 23 -0.22 -1.54 13.68
C ALA A 23 -0.41 -1.90 12.20
N VAL A 24 -1.14 -1.08 11.43
CA VAL A 24 -1.23 -1.23 9.95
C VAL A 24 0.15 -1.16 9.31
N ILE A 25 0.91 -0.10 9.60
CA ILE A 25 2.22 0.11 9.01
C ILE A 25 3.17 -1.04 9.36
N ARG A 26 3.22 -1.43 10.64
CA ARG A 26 4.04 -2.57 11.10
C ARG A 26 3.64 -3.88 10.43
N SER A 27 2.34 -4.17 10.33
CA SER A 27 1.84 -5.38 9.67
C SER A 27 2.27 -5.44 8.20
N MET A 28 2.09 -4.34 7.45
CA MET A 28 2.43 -4.30 6.03
C MET A 28 3.94 -4.36 5.76
N VAL A 29 4.77 -3.71 6.60
CA VAL A 29 6.23 -3.87 6.53
C VAL A 29 6.62 -5.32 6.88
N GLY A 30 5.98 -5.91 7.89
CA GLY A 30 6.15 -7.32 8.24
C GLY A 30 5.86 -8.27 7.08
N SER A 31 4.79 -8.05 6.32
CA SER A 31 4.49 -8.85 5.12
C SER A 31 5.56 -8.70 4.03
N LEU A 32 6.12 -7.50 3.83
CA LEU A 32 7.25 -7.31 2.91
C LEU A 32 8.51 -8.05 3.39
N LYS A 33 8.75 -8.12 4.71
CA LYS A 33 9.85 -8.90 5.30
C LYS A 33 9.65 -10.39 5.06
N GLU A 34 8.45 -10.91 5.33
CA GLU A 34 8.12 -12.33 5.15
C GLU A 34 8.23 -12.77 3.69
N SER A 35 7.93 -11.87 2.73
CA SER A 35 8.15 -12.11 1.29
C SER A 35 9.64 -12.12 0.86
N GLY A 36 10.56 -11.75 1.76
CA GLY A 36 11.99 -11.64 1.47
C GLY A 36 12.39 -10.39 0.67
N LYS A 37 11.52 -9.39 0.57
CA LYS A 37 11.80 -8.13 -0.15
C LYS A 37 12.50 -7.09 0.69
N ILE A 38 12.49 -7.25 2.02
CA ILE A 38 13.28 -6.46 2.97
C ILE A 38 13.97 -7.41 3.96
N ALA A 39 15.15 -7.04 4.45
CA ALA A 39 15.84 -7.80 5.48
C ALA A 39 15.17 -7.57 6.85
N ALA A 40 15.26 -8.56 7.74
CA ALA A 40 14.66 -8.48 9.06
C ALA A 40 15.25 -7.34 9.91
N GLU A 41 16.53 -7.02 9.72
CA GLU A 41 17.22 -5.92 10.40
C GLU A 41 16.74 -4.52 10.00
N ASP A 42 16.08 -4.39 8.84
CA ASP A 42 15.60 -3.11 8.31
C ASP A 42 14.12 -2.81 8.64
N GLU A 43 13.39 -3.77 9.23
CA GLU A 43 11.95 -3.64 9.51
C GLU A 43 11.65 -2.40 10.36
N GLU A 44 12.30 -2.23 11.50
CA GLU A 44 12.05 -1.11 12.41
C GLU A 44 12.45 0.24 11.82
N SER A 45 13.53 0.29 11.03
CA SER A 45 13.96 1.55 10.41
C SER A 45 13.00 1.99 9.30
N ILE A 46 12.45 1.04 8.53
CA ILE A 46 11.40 1.32 7.54
C ILE A 46 10.12 1.78 8.22
N VAL A 47 9.64 1.07 9.25
CA VAL A 47 8.45 1.46 10.03
C VAL A 47 8.62 2.88 10.57
N SER A 48 9.76 3.16 11.20
CA SER A 48 10.07 4.49 11.75
C SER A 48 10.07 5.57 10.67
N ALA A 49 10.60 5.28 9.48
CA ALA A 49 10.61 6.23 8.38
C ALA A 49 9.20 6.52 7.84
N ILE A 50 8.32 5.52 7.78
CA ILE A 50 6.92 5.70 7.36
C ILE A 50 6.12 6.47 8.42
N LEU A 51 6.30 6.16 9.70
CA LEU A 51 5.65 6.90 10.80
C LEU A 51 6.08 8.37 10.81
N LYS A 52 7.38 8.64 10.65
CA LYS A 52 7.89 10.01 10.51
C LYS A 52 7.30 10.73 9.29
N ARG A 53 7.04 9.99 8.20
CA ARG A 53 6.32 10.56 7.04
C ARG A 53 4.87 10.87 7.40
N GLU A 54 4.17 9.99 8.12
CA GLU A 54 2.80 10.21 8.58
C GLU A 54 2.65 11.44 9.49
N GLU A 55 3.66 11.73 10.32
CA GLU A 55 3.67 12.93 11.19
C GLU A 55 3.61 14.25 10.40
N LEU A 56 4.11 14.27 9.15
CA LEU A 56 4.03 15.45 8.28
C LEU A 56 2.62 15.71 7.76
N GLY A 57 1.74 14.72 7.88
CA GLY A 57 0.37 14.73 7.36
C GLY A 57 -0.02 13.34 6.90
N SER A 58 -1.26 12.98 7.25
CA SER A 58 -1.85 11.67 6.95
C SER A 58 -1.75 11.31 5.47
N THR A 59 -1.37 10.07 5.19
CA THR A 59 -1.50 9.48 3.84
C THR A 59 -2.82 8.73 3.64
N GLY A 60 -3.75 8.80 4.61
CA GLY A 60 -5.16 8.49 4.39
C GLY A 60 -5.78 9.61 3.56
N ILE A 61 -5.94 9.38 2.25
CA ILE A 61 -6.33 10.42 1.28
C ILE A 61 -7.85 10.59 1.14
N GLY A 62 -8.62 9.94 2.01
CA GLY A 62 -10.09 9.90 1.98
C GLY A 62 -10.67 8.77 1.16
N ASN A 63 -11.99 8.62 1.19
CA ASN A 63 -12.76 7.56 0.52
C ASN A 63 -12.34 6.14 0.94
N GLY A 64 -11.85 5.99 2.17
CA GLY A 64 -11.48 4.70 2.74
C GLY A 64 -10.19 4.09 2.20
N VAL A 65 -9.28 4.91 1.65
CA VAL A 65 -7.98 4.47 1.14
C VAL A 65 -6.81 5.22 1.80
N ALA A 66 -5.67 4.54 1.99
CA ALA A 66 -4.42 5.17 2.41
C ALA A 66 -3.23 4.65 1.59
N VAL A 67 -2.21 5.52 1.44
CA VAL A 67 -0.97 5.17 0.74
C VAL A 67 0.27 5.48 1.59
N PRO A 68 0.52 4.78 2.72
CA PRO A 68 1.72 4.97 3.51
C PRO A 68 2.98 4.73 2.67
N HIS A 69 3.95 5.63 2.70
CA HIS A 69 5.10 5.51 1.81
C HIS A 69 6.36 6.10 2.41
N THR A 70 7.51 5.58 1.98
CA THR A 70 8.81 6.17 2.31
C THR A 70 9.85 5.89 1.24
N LYS A 71 10.97 6.61 1.32
CA LYS A 71 12.20 6.26 0.64
C LYS A 71 13.16 5.68 1.67
N HIS A 72 13.75 4.52 1.41
CA HIS A 72 14.63 3.85 2.36
C HIS A 72 15.83 3.20 1.66
N PRO A 73 17.07 3.37 2.16
CA PRO A 73 18.28 2.86 1.50
C PRO A 73 18.43 1.34 1.53
N SER A 74 17.61 0.63 2.31
CA SER A 74 17.68 -0.84 2.41
C SER A 74 17.02 -1.60 1.26
N VAL A 75 16.30 -0.91 0.37
CA VAL A 75 15.68 -1.54 -0.81
C VAL A 75 16.41 -1.08 -2.07
N ASP A 76 16.73 -1.99 -2.97
CA ASP A 76 17.36 -1.67 -4.27
C ASP A 76 16.33 -1.28 -5.35
N ASN A 77 15.09 -1.70 -5.13
CA ASN A 77 13.99 -1.57 -6.07
C ASN A 77 12.75 -1.00 -5.36
N LEU A 78 11.90 -0.33 -6.15
CA LEU A 78 10.57 0.06 -5.73
C LEU A 78 9.77 -1.21 -5.40
N ILE A 79 9.21 -1.28 -4.20
CA ILE A 79 8.34 -2.37 -3.75
C ILE A 79 7.10 -1.80 -3.07
N ALA A 80 5.98 -2.48 -3.22
CA ALA A 80 4.76 -2.17 -2.51
C ALA A 80 4.04 -3.44 -2.04
N THR A 81 3.13 -3.25 -1.09
CA THR A 81 2.14 -4.26 -0.75
C THR A 81 0.75 -3.64 -0.61
N VAL A 82 -0.27 -4.50 -0.70
CA VAL A 82 -1.68 -4.17 -0.49
C VAL A 82 -2.17 -4.88 0.76
N ALA A 83 -2.90 -4.15 1.60
CA ALA A 83 -3.65 -4.72 2.71
C ALA A 83 -5.10 -4.26 2.68
N ILE A 84 -6.03 -5.15 3.02
CA ILE A 84 -7.47 -4.89 3.06
C ILE A 84 -7.98 -5.22 4.45
N SER A 85 -8.65 -4.27 5.10
CA SER A 85 -9.31 -4.47 6.39
C SER A 85 -10.82 -4.46 6.21
N GLY A 86 -11.50 -5.52 6.68
CA GLY A 86 -12.96 -5.62 6.60
C GLY A 86 -13.68 -4.60 7.50
N GLU A 87 -13.17 -4.39 8.71
CA GLU A 87 -13.77 -3.50 9.72
C GLU A 87 -13.36 -2.03 9.56
N GLY A 88 -12.32 -1.78 8.77
CA GLY A 88 -11.70 -0.48 8.58
C GLY A 88 -10.96 0.02 9.84
N VAL A 89 -9.87 0.74 9.62
CA VAL A 89 -8.97 1.21 10.65
C VAL A 89 -9.05 2.74 10.76
N ASP A 90 -9.01 3.26 11.99
CA ASP A 90 -8.75 4.68 12.18
C ASP A 90 -7.30 4.99 11.81
N PHE A 91 -7.15 5.64 10.66
CA PHE A 91 -5.86 6.04 10.11
C PHE A 91 -5.69 7.57 10.11
N ALA A 92 -6.53 8.31 10.84
CA ALA A 92 -6.61 9.76 10.78
C ALA A 92 -6.67 10.27 9.33
N SER A 93 -7.59 9.70 8.53
CA SER A 93 -7.79 10.08 7.13
C SER A 93 -8.17 11.56 7.00
N LEU A 94 -7.87 12.19 5.86
CA LEU A 94 -8.16 13.60 5.61
C LEU A 94 -9.66 13.96 5.70
N ASP A 95 -10.53 13.00 5.39
CA ASP A 95 -11.99 13.13 5.52
C ASP A 95 -12.54 12.70 6.90
N GLY A 96 -11.67 12.22 7.80
CA GLY A 96 -12.04 11.72 9.12
C GLY A 96 -12.65 10.31 9.12
N GLU A 97 -12.78 9.68 7.95
CA GLU A 97 -13.38 8.35 7.82
C GLU A 97 -12.36 7.22 8.03
N LYS A 98 -12.87 6.03 8.33
CA LYS A 98 -12.06 4.81 8.41
C LYS A 98 -11.44 4.44 7.06
N VAL A 99 -10.24 3.87 7.10
CA VAL A 99 -9.54 3.34 5.92
C VAL A 99 -9.68 1.82 5.86
N PHE A 100 -9.99 1.31 4.66
CA PHE A 100 -10.21 -0.12 4.41
C PHE A 100 -9.15 -0.71 3.48
N ILE A 101 -8.62 0.08 2.53
CA ILE A 101 -7.61 -0.34 1.56
C ILE A 101 -6.33 0.44 1.84
N PHE A 102 -5.22 -0.29 1.93
CA PHE A 102 -3.91 0.28 2.17
C PHE A 102 -2.95 -0.16 1.07
N PHE A 103 -2.24 0.79 0.48
CA PHE A 103 -1.06 0.53 -0.34
C PHE A 103 0.17 1.05 0.41
N LEU A 104 1.10 0.17 0.79
CA LEU A 104 2.37 0.61 1.38
C LEU A 104 3.45 0.59 0.33
N LEU A 105 4.20 1.69 0.17
CA LEU A 105 5.24 1.84 -0.85
C LEU A 105 6.61 2.15 -0.22
N VAL A 106 7.65 1.39 -0.58
CA VAL A 106 9.03 1.67 -0.23
C VAL A 106 9.86 1.77 -1.51
N SER A 107 10.69 2.79 -1.64
CA SER A 107 11.58 2.95 -2.79
C SER A 107 13.00 3.31 -2.38
N PRO A 108 14.01 3.06 -3.21
CA PRO A 108 15.35 3.56 -2.95
C PRO A 108 15.40 5.11 -3.02
N PRO A 109 16.32 5.77 -2.31
CA PRO A 109 16.45 7.23 -2.34
C PRO A 109 16.95 7.80 -3.67
N ASP A 110 17.71 7.01 -4.44
CA ASP A 110 18.39 7.41 -5.69
C ASP A 110 17.47 7.40 -6.93
N LYS A 111 16.26 6.85 -6.82
CA LYS A 111 15.23 6.84 -7.88
C LYS A 111 13.99 7.66 -7.49
N PRO A 112 14.12 8.97 -7.21
CA PRO A 112 12.98 9.78 -6.76
C PRO A 112 11.86 9.90 -7.80
N GLY A 113 12.18 9.80 -9.10
CA GLY A 113 11.18 9.83 -10.18
C GLY A 113 10.27 8.60 -10.17
N ASP A 114 10.81 7.42 -9.87
CA ASP A 114 10.02 6.18 -9.84
C ASP A 114 9.08 6.16 -8.64
N HIS A 115 9.52 6.68 -7.49
CA HIS A 115 8.66 6.89 -6.33
C HIS A 115 7.43 7.73 -6.67
N LEU A 116 7.61 8.87 -7.34
CA LEU A 116 6.50 9.76 -7.72
C LEU A 116 5.58 9.11 -8.75
N ARG A 117 6.14 8.42 -9.76
CA ARG A 117 5.33 7.70 -10.77
C ARG A 117 4.50 6.58 -10.15
N ALA A 118 5.03 5.89 -9.14
CA ALA A 118 4.31 4.86 -8.42
C ALA A 118 3.14 5.44 -7.62
N LEU A 119 3.38 6.51 -6.86
CA LEU A 119 2.32 7.23 -6.12
C LEU A 119 1.24 7.78 -7.06
N GLU A 120 1.61 8.34 -8.21
CA GLU A 120 0.68 8.79 -9.24
C GLU A 120 -0.17 7.63 -9.78
N THR A 121 0.48 6.49 -10.06
CA THR A 121 -0.17 5.28 -10.56
C THR A 121 -1.19 4.75 -9.55
N ILE A 122 -0.78 4.53 -8.30
CA ILE A 122 -1.65 4.10 -7.20
C ILE A 122 -2.83 5.08 -7.05
N SER A 123 -2.53 6.38 -6.93
CA SER A 123 -3.54 7.42 -6.73
C SER A 123 -4.54 7.50 -7.89
N ARG A 124 -4.11 7.24 -9.13
CA ARG A 124 -5.00 7.18 -10.30
C ARG A 124 -5.97 6.01 -10.22
N HIS A 125 -5.51 4.83 -9.82
CA HIS A 125 -6.37 3.66 -9.68
C HIS A 125 -7.33 3.78 -8.49
N LEU A 126 -6.87 4.33 -7.37
CA LEU A 126 -7.72 4.55 -6.18
C LEU A 126 -8.85 5.58 -6.38
N ARG A 127 -8.80 6.39 -7.45
CA ARG A 127 -9.93 7.26 -7.84
C ARG A 127 -11.07 6.50 -8.53
N ASN A 128 -10.81 5.29 -9.04
CA ASN A 128 -11.84 4.47 -9.65
C ASN A 128 -12.61 3.70 -8.55
N SER A 129 -13.87 4.07 -8.35
CA SER A 129 -14.73 3.45 -7.32
C SER A 129 -14.95 1.95 -7.56
N ASN A 130 -15.01 1.49 -8.81
CA ASN A 130 -15.13 0.06 -9.12
C ASN A 130 -13.88 -0.69 -8.67
N PHE A 131 -12.68 -0.17 -8.97
CA PHE A 131 -11.42 -0.76 -8.54
C PHE A 131 -11.37 -0.89 -7.01
N CYS A 132 -11.70 0.18 -6.29
CA CYS A 132 -11.76 0.15 -4.83
C CYS A 132 -12.84 -0.83 -4.30
N ASN A 133 -14.00 -0.89 -4.94
CA ASN A 133 -15.07 -1.82 -4.54
C ASN A 133 -14.67 -3.28 -4.78
N PHE A 134 -13.97 -3.58 -5.87
CA PHE A 134 -13.46 -4.92 -6.14
C PHE A 134 -12.34 -5.29 -5.17
N LEU A 135 -11.40 -4.39 -4.88
CA LEU A 135 -10.37 -4.61 -3.86
C LEU A 135 -10.98 -4.97 -2.50
N LYS A 136 -12.03 -4.26 -2.05
CA LYS A 136 -12.73 -4.57 -0.79
C LYS A 136 -13.40 -5.95 -0.78
N GLN A 137 -13.68 -6.53 -1.95
CA GLN A 137 -14.33 -7.83 -2.09
C GLN A 137 -13.35 -8.98 -2.32
N SER A 138 -12.10 -8.68 -2.67
CA SER A 138 -11.03 -9.66 -2.84
C SER A 138 -10.80 -10.45 -1.55
N LYS A 139 -10.76 -11.78 -1.67
CA LYS A 139 -10.60 -12.68 -0.53
C LYS A 139 -9.21 -13.30 -0.48
N THR A 140 -8.51 -13.35 -1.61
CA THR A 140 -7.18 -13.94 -1.73
C THR A 140 -6.17 -12.98 -2.35
N SER A 141 -4.87 -13.29 -2.17
CA SER A 141 -3.79 -12.60 -2.87
C SER A 141 -3.96 -12.68 -4.39
N GLU A 142 -4.42 -13.83 -4.90
CA GLU A 142 -4.67 -14.04 -6.33
C GLU A 142 -5.75 -13.10 -6.87
N ASP A 143 -6.87 -12.93 -6.13
CA ASP A 143 -7.95 -12.01 -6.51
C ASP A 143 -7.41 -10.58 -6.65
N VAL A 144 -6.54 -10.16 -5.73
CA VAL A 144 -5.92 -8.83 -5.78
C VAL A 144 -4.99 -8.72 -6.97
N VAL A 145 -4.10 -9.70 -7.19
CA VAL A 145 -3.16 -9.70 -8.33
C VAL A 145 -3.87 -9.65 -9.67
N GLU A 146 -4.95 -10.43 -9.84
CA GLU A 146 -5.78 -10.40 -11.05
C GLU A 146 -6.36 -9.00 -11.27
N LEU A 147 -6.96 -8.41 -10.23
CA LEU A 147 -7.53 -7.07 -10.30
C LEU A 147 -6.50 -5.97 -10.61
N LEU A 148 -5.29 -6.06 -10.04
CA LEU A 148 -4.19 -5.14 -10.38
C LEU A 148 -3.81 -5.27 -11.87
N GLY A 149 -3.78 -6.49 -12.40
CA GLY A 149 -3.52 -6.76 -13.81
C GLY A 149 -4.60 -6.20 -14.74
N GLU A 150 -5.88 -6.37 -14.39
CA GLU A 150 -7.00 -5.76 -15.12
C GLU A 150 -6.93 -4.23 -15.12
N ALA A 151 -6.60 -3.66 -13.95
CA ALA A 151 -6.41 -2.22 -13.78
C ALA A 151 -5.29 -1.68 -14.67
N ASP A 152 -4.13 -2.34 -14.68
CA ASP A 152 -2.98 -1.97 -15.50
C ASP A 152 -3.23 -2.03 -17.01
N ASN A 153 -4.19 -2.85 -17.44
CA ASN A 153 -4.60 -2.98 -18.83
C ASN A 153 -5.81 -2.09 -19.18
N ASN A 154 -6.24 -1.19 -18.28
CA ASN A 154 -7.40 -0.31 -18.40
C ASN A 154 -8.72 -1.06 -18.66
N GLN A 155 -8.86 -2.29 -18.16
CA GLN A 155 -10.05 -3.11 -18.35
C GLN A 155 -11.17 -2.83 -17.34
N LEU A 156 -10.89 -1.96 -16.35
CA LEU A 156 -11.83 -1.54 -15.31
C LEU A 156 -12.50 -0.18 -15.60
N ALA A 157 -12.43 0.30 -16.84
CA ALA A 157 -13.05 1.56 -17.24
C ALA A 157 -14.58 1.40 -17.34
N ASN A 158 -15.30 2.19 -16.54
CA ASN A 158 -16.68 2.61 -16.82
C ASN A 158 -16.64 4.03 -17.39
#